data_AF-N1JG30-F1
#
_entry.id   AF-N1JG30-F1
#
_cell.length_a   1.000
_cell.length_b   1.000
_cell.length_c   1.000
_cell.angle_alpha   90.00
_cell.angle_beta   90.00
_cell.angle_gamma   90.00
#
_symmetry.space_group_name_H-M   'P 1'
#
loop_
_entity.id
_entity.type
_entity.pdbx_description
1 polymer ?
#
loop_
_entity_poly.entity_id
_entity_poly.type
_entity_poly.pdbx_seq_one_letter_code
_entity_poly.pdbx_strand_id
1 'polypeptide(L)'
;MKFSNTASMAALAGLSLLVPAVFGALTYNCGEGANFSMDSIENYLKVVTKRGMRDSDPPYDIPIDGAYRFSMEIGGVNRTFLIQTFSEVPYYRFLEITSEPKECPVSTSGD
;
A
#
# COMPACT_ATOMS: atom_id res chain seq x y z
N MET A 1 36.67 1.25 55.67
CA MET A 1 36.02 2.04 54.60
C MET A 1 34.76 1.31 54.17
N LYS A 2 33.60 1.98 54.20
CA LYS A 2 32.30 1.44 53.75
C LYS A 2 32.22 1.64 52.24
N PHE A 3 32.12 0.56 51.47
CA PHE A 3 31.95 0.62 50.02
C PHE A 3 30.49 0.89 49.66
N SER A 4 30.34 1.81 48.73
CA SER A 4 29.13 2.47 48.27
C SER A 4 28.17 1.50 47.58
N ASN A 5 27.00 1.27 48.18
CA ASN A 5 25.84 0.70 47.50
C ASN A 5 25.13 1.80 46.71
N THR A 6 25.62 2.11 45.50
CA THR A 6 24.93 2.99 44.56
C THR A 6 25.09 2.46 43.13
N ALA A 7 24.49 1.31 42.85
CA ALA A 7 24.42 0.78 41.48
C ALA A 7 23.16 -0.08 41.33
N SER A 8 21.96 0.51 41.39
CA SER A 8 20.71 -0.26 41.11
C SER A 8 19.50 0.59 40.72
N MET A 9 19.67 1.73 40.05
CA MET A 9 18.51 2.49 39.54
C MET A 9 18.63 3.00 38.09
N ALA A 10 19.78 2.87 37.42
CA ALA A 10 19.93 3.36 36.03
C ALA A 10 19.52 2.35 34.95
N ALA A 11 19.27 1.08 35.30
CA ALA A 11 19.12 0.02 34.30
C ALA A 11 17.71 -0.10 33.67
N LEU A 12 16.67 0.44 34.30
CA LEU A 12 15.28 0.25 33.81
C LEU A 12 14.76 1.36 32.89
N ALA A 13 15.45 2.50 32.75
CA ALA A 13 15.03 3.56 31.82
C ALA A 13 15.58 3.34 30.39
N GLY A 14 16.59 2.50 30.22
CA GLY A 14 17.27 2.29 28.93
C GLY A 14 16.55 1.34 27.96
N LEU A 15 15.59 0.54 28.44
CA LEU A 15 14.88 -0.44 27.60
C LEU A 15 13.64 0.13 26.88
N SER A 16 13.14 1.29 27.32
CA SER A 16 11.96 1.91 26.69
C SER A 16 12.29 2.74 25.43
N LEU A 17 13.58 2.98 25.15
CA LEU A 17 14.05 3.73 23.97
C LEU A 17 14.27 2.84 22.73
N LEU A 18 14.07 1.53 22.86
CA LEU A 18 14.19 0.55 21.78
C LEU A 18 12.83 -0.03 21.39
N VAL A 19 11.77 0.77 21.41
CA VAL A 19 10.60 0.46 20.57
C VAL A 19 10.96 0.99 19.20
N PRO A 20 11.31 0.13 18.22
CA PRO A 20 11.41 0.60 16.85
C PRO A 20 10.00 1.08 16.52
N ALA A 21 9.85 2.35 16.18
CA ALA A 21 8.68 2.82 15.46
C ALA A 21 8.73 2.24 14.03
N VAL A 22 8.76 0.91 13.91
CA VAL A 22 8.57 0.18 12.66
C VAL A 22 7.07 -0.01 12.52
N PHE A 23 6.34 1.10 12.42
CA PHE A 23 5.09 1.08 11.68
C PHE A 23 5.51 1.05 10.22
N GLY A 24 5.71 -0.16 9.67
CA GLY A 24 6.12 -0.35 8.29
C GLY A 24 5.19 0.44 7.35
N ALA A 25 5.76 1.13 6.36
CA ALA A 25 4.95 1.83 5.39
C ALA A 25 4.09 0.81 4.62
N LEU A 26 2.79 1.11 4.47
CA LEU A 26 1.86 0.29 3.70
C LEU A 26 2.17 0.45 2.21
N THR A 27 2.39 -0.67 1.54
CA THR A 27 2.68 -0.74 0.11
C THR A 27 1.75 -1.73 -0.57
N TYR A 28 1.31 -1.39 -1.78
CA TYR A 28 0.65 -2.33 -2.69
C TYR A 28 1.70 -3.05 -3.50
N ASN A 29 1.71 -4.38 -3.41
CA ASN A 29 2.62 -5.24 -4.16
C ASN A 29 1.86 -5.92 -5.30
N CYS A 30 2.02 -5.43 -6.52
CA CYS A 30 1.41 -6.03 -7.70
C CYS A 30 2.25 -7.20 -8.26
N GLY A 31 3.38 -7.52 -7.64
CA GLY A 31 4.31 -8.57 -8.08
C GLY A 31 5.43 -8.05 -8.99
N GLU A 32 6.47 -8.87 -9.13
CA GLU A 32 7.58 -8.65 -10.07
C GLU A 32 8.16 -7.21 -10.02
N GLY A 33 8.38 -6.69 -8.80
CA GLY A 33 8.99 -5.37 -8.56
C GLY A 33 8.02 -4.18 -8.57
N ALA A 34 6.75 -4.38 -8.95
CA ALA A 34 5.73 -3.33 -8.95
C ALA A 34 5.21 -3.06 -7.54
N ASN A 35 5.82 -2.10 -6.85
CA ASN A 35 5.44 -1.69 -5.50
C ASN A 35 5.01 -0.23 -5.50
N PHE A 36 3.83 0.04 -4.92
CA PHE A 36 3.25 1.38 -4.86
C PHE A 36 3.01 1.76 -3.40
N SER A 37 3.49 2.94 -2.99
CA SER A 37 3.17 3.46 -1.66
C SER A 37 1.69 3.84 -1.56
N MET A 38 1.14 3.81 -0.34
CA MET A 38 -0.20 4.33 -0.09
C MET A 38 -0.37 5.77 -0.59
N ASP A 39 0.62 6.65 -0.39
CA ASP A 39 0.60 8.03 -0.90
C ASP A 39 0.44 8.10 -2.43
N SER A 40 1.01 7.14 -3.16
CA SER A 40 0.88 7.07 -4.61
C SER A 40 -0.54 6.71 -5.01
N ILE A 41 -1.15 5.74 -4.32
CA ILE A 41 -2.54 5.34 -4.52
C ILE A 41 -3.50 6.49 -4.21
N GLU A 42 -3.29 7.20 -3.10
CA GLU A 42 -4.08 8.39 -2.76
C GLU A 42 -4.03 9.47 -3.84
N ASN A 43 -2.87 9.67 -4.46
CA ASN A 43 -2.75 10.62 -5.56
C ASN A 43 -3.47 10.15 -6.83
N TYR A 44 -3.43 8.85 -7.14
CA TYR A 44 -4.19 8.30 -8.26
C TYR A 44 -5.70 8.35 -8.02
N LEU A 45 -6.17 8.18 -6.78
CA LEU A 45 -7.59 8.28 -6.43
C LEU A 45 -8.15 9.67 -6.75
N LYS A 46 -7.35 10.74 -6.66
CA LYS A 46 -7.76 12.12 -7.00
C LYS A 46 -8.12 12.31 -8.48
N VAL A 47 -7.65 11.42 -9.36
CA VAL A 47 -7.88 11.50 -10.81
C VAL A 47 -8.84 10.43 -11.33
N VAL A 48 -9.42 9.61 -10.45
CA VAL A 48 -10.45 8.64 -10.79
C VAL A 48 -11.71 9.36 -11.26
N THR A 49 -12.27 8.93 -12.39
CA THR A 49 -13.51 9.52 -12.94
C THR A 49 -14.40 8.47 -13.59
N LYS A 50 -15.70 8.78 -13.72
CA LYS A 50 -16.65 7.97 -14.51
C LYS A 50 -16.22 7.80 -15.97
N ARG A 51 -15.55 8.80 -16.54
CA ARG A 51 -15.03 8.74 -17.93
C ARG A 51 -13.85 7.78 -18.09
N GLY A 52 -13.16 7.42 -17.01
CA GLY A 52 -12.05 6.46 -17.04
C GLY A 52 -12.50 5.00 -17.08
N MET A 53 -13.78 4.74 -16.81
CA MET A 53 -14.39 3.41 -16.86
C MET A 53 -14.51 2.92 -18.30
N ARG A 54 -14.33 1.62 -18.50
CA ARG A 54 -14.54 0.94 -19.79
C ARG A 54 -15.39 -0.31 -19.60
N ASP A 55 -16.14 -0.68 -20.63
CA ASP A 55 -16.95 -1.91 -20.62
C ASP A 55 -16.10 -3.18 -20.48
N SER A 56 -14.82 -3.09 -20.86
CA SER A 56 -13.83 -4.18 -20.72
C SER A 56 -13.23 -4.30 -19.31
N ASP A 57 -13.61 -3.42 -18.37
CA ASP A 57 -12.99 -3.42 -17.05
C ASP A 57 -13.45 -4.61 -16.22
N PRO A 58 -12.58 -5.14 -15.35
CA PRO A 58 -12.95 -6.24 -14.47
C PRO A 58 -14.19 -5.83 -13.66
N PRO A 59 -15.26 -6.66 -13.67
CA PRO A 59 -16.45 -6.38 -12.90
C PRO A 59 -16.15 -6.51 -11.40
N TYR A 60 -17.05 -5.98 -10.58
CA TYR A 60 -17.05 -6.14 -9.14
C TYR A 60 -18.48 -6.30 -8.64
N ASP A 61 -18.64 -6.90 -7.47
CA ASP A 61 -19.97 -7.18 -6.89
C ASP A 61 -20.73 -5.88 -6.53
N ILE A 62 -19.99 -4.79 -6.32
CA ILE A 62 -20.51 -3.47 -5.99
C ILE A 62 -20.38 -2.55 -7.22
N PRO A 63 -21.36 -1.65 -7.47
CA PRO A 63 -21.27 -0.67 -8.55
C PRO A 63 -19.97 0.14 -8.51
N ILE A 64 -19.29 0.19 -9.65
CA ILE A 64 -18.07 0.98 -9.84
C ILE A 64 -18.49 2.43 -10.15
N ASP A 65 -17.99 3.37 -9.35
CA ASP A 65 -18.29 4.80 -9.47
C ASP A 65 -17.28 5.57 -10.32
N GLY A 66 -16.12 4.96 -10.58
CA GLY A 66 -15.07 5.56 -11.38
C GLY A 66 -13.91 4.61 -11.57
N ALA A 67 -13.11 4.89 -12.60
CA ALA A 67 -11.86 4.19 -12.81
C ALA A 67 -10.73 5.13 -13.23
N TYR A 68 -9.50 4.74 -12.92
CA TYR A 68 -8.28 5.35 -13.44
C TYR A 68 -7.33 4.25 -13.90
N ARG A 69 -6.77 4.43 -15.09
CA ARG A 69 -5.84 3.48 -15.71
C ARG A 69 -4.59 4.18 -16.15
N PHE A 70 -3.47 3.54 -15.86
CA PHE A 70 -2.16 4.02 -16.27
C PHE A 70 -1.30 2.84 -16.67
N SER A 71 -0.28 3.12 -17.47
CA SER A 71 0.75 2.14 -17.81
C SER A 71 2.11 2.70 -17.47
N MET A 72 3.02 1.84 -17.05
CA MET A 72 4.41 2.20 -16.79
C MET A 72 5.34 1.02 -17.05
N GLU A 73 6.59 1.32 -17.37
CA GLU A 73 7.62 0.30 -17.57
C GLU A 73 8.22 -0.13 -16.22
N ILE A 74 8.19 -1.44 -15.95
CA ILE A 74 8.74 -2.06 -14.75
C ILE A 74 9.57 -3.26 -15.20
N GLY A 75 10.87 -3.26 -14.90
CA GLY A 75 11.77 -4.34 -15.32
C GLY A 75 11.87 -4.52 -16.84
N GLY A 76 11.66 -3.45 -17.63
CA GLY A 76 11.65 -3.49 -19.09
C GLY A 76 10.33 -3.99 -19.71
N VAL A 77 9.31 -4.27 -18.89
CA VAL A 77 7.98 -4.67 -19.35
C VAL A 77 6.99 -3.54 -19.09
N ASN A 78 6.26 -3.12 -20.14
CA ASN A 78 5.18 -2.16 -19.97
C ASN A 78 3.98 -2.86 -19.32
N ARG A 79 3.61 -2.40 -18.13
CA ARG A 79 2.49 -2.96 -17.35
C ARG A 79 1.36 -1.96 -17.24
N THR A 80 0.15 -2.47 -17.17
CA THR A 80 -1.06 -1.65 -17.05
C THR A 80 -1.73 -1.91 -15.72
N PHE A 81 -2.10 -0.83 -15.05
CA PHE A 81 -2.74 -0.86 -13.75
C PHE A 81 -4.08 -0.14 -13.80
N LEU A 82 -4.97 -0.55 -12.90
CA LEU A 82 -6.34 -0.05 -12.81
C LEU A 82 -6.71 0.19 -11.36
N ILE A 83 -7.20 1.38 -11.06
CA ILE A 83 -7.88 1.70 -9.81
C ILE A 83 -9.36 1.88 -10.12
N GLN A 84 -10.21 1.22 -9.33
CA GLN A 84 -11.66 1.38 -9.38
C GLN A 84 -12.14 1.87 -8.02
N THR A 85 -13.11 2.78 -8.00
CA THR A 85 -13.71 3.32 -6.77
C THR A 85 -15.16 2.87 -6.63
N PHE A 86 -15.62 2.83 -5.38
CA PHE A 86 -16.96 2.41 -4.98
C PHE A 86 -17.52 3.38 -3.94
N SER A 87 -18.85 3.45 -3.85
CA SER A 87 -19.54 4.22 -2.81
C SER A 87 -19.49 3.54 -1.43
N GLU A 88 -19.14 2.26 -1.39
CA GLU A 88 -19.13 1.42 -0.18
C GLU A 88 -17.76 0.72 0.00
N VAL A 89 -17.48 0.25 1.22
CA VAL A 89 -16.22 -0.45 1.57
C VAL A 89 -15.98 -1.62 0.60
N PRO A 90 -14.77 -1.76 0.00
CA PRO A 90 -13.50 -1.15 0.39
C PRO A 90 -13.22 0.29 -0.13
N TYR A 91 -14.20 0.98 -0.71
CA TYR A 91 -14.11 2.31 -1.35
C TYR A 91 -13.25 2.38 -2.61
N TYR A 92 -12.24 1.54 -2.72
CA TYR A 92 -11.50 1.32 -3.94
C TYR A 92 -10.84 -0.06 -3.94
N ARG A 93 -10.39 -0.47 -5.13
CA ARG A 93 -9.45 -1.58 -5.31
C ARG A 93 -8.39 -1.21 -6.34
N PHE A 94 -7.25 -1.87 -6.24
CA PHE A 94 -6.12 -1.64 -7.13
C PHE A 94 -5.71 -2.95 -7.79
N LEU A 95 -5.62 -2.95 -9.12
CA LEU A 95 -5.34 -4.13 -9.92
C LEU A 95 -4.17 -3.90 -10.88
N GLU A 96 -3.43 -4.97 -11.15
CA GLU A 96 -2.69 -5.12 -12.39
C GLU A 96 -3.60 -5.77 -13.45
N ILE A 97 -3.63 -5.21 -14.66
CA ILE A 97 -4.45 -5.67 -15.78
C ILE A 97 -3.63 -5.86 -17.08
N THR A 98 -2.32 -6.04 -16.97
CA THR A 98 -1.43 -6.27 -18.13
C THR A 98 -1.82 -7.54 -18.90
N SER A 99 -2.17 -8.60 -18.17
CA SER A 99 -2.61 -9.88 -18.71
C SER A 99 -3.98 -10.25 -18.12
N GLU A 100 -4.00 -11.07 -17.08
CA GLU A 100 -5.20 -11.35 -16.30
C GLU A 100 -5.34 -10.34 -15.15
N PRO A 101 -6.55 -9.80 -14.92
CA PRO A 101 -6.80 -8.91 -13.81
C PRO A 101 -6.46 -9.56 -12.48
N LYS A 102 -5.53 -8.95 -11.74
CA LYS A 102 -5.10 -9.41 -10.43
C LYS A 102 -5.09 -8.25 -9.45
N GLU A 103 -5.72 -8.43 -8.30
CA GLU A 103 -5.66 -7.44 -7.22
C GLU A 103 -4.25 -7.37 -6.64
N CYS A 104 -3.77 -6.15 -6.40
CA CYS A 104 -2.49 -5.91 -5.77
C CYS A 104 -2.66 -5.97 -4.24
N PRO A 105 -2.15 -7.00 -3.54
CA PRO A 105 -2.24 -7.08 -2.10
C PRO A 105 -1.49 -5.93 -1.42
N VAL A 106 -2.02 -5.52 -0.26
CA VAL A 106 -1.33 -4.60 0.65
C VAL A 106 -0.37 -5.40 1.53
N SER A 107 0.87 -4.95 1.62
CA SER A 107 1.90 -5.46 2.52
C SER A 107 2.41 -4.35 3.44
N THR A 108 2.74 -4.69 4.68
CA THR A 108 3.54 -3.85 5.56
C THR A 108 5.01 -4.16 5.30
N SER A 109 5.82 -3.16 4.99
CA SER A 109 7.27 -3.32 4.91
C SER A 109 7.85 -3.53 6.32
N GLY A 110 7.86 -4.78 6.81
CA GLY A 110 8.28 -5.08 8.18
C GLY A 110 8.33 -6.57 8.59
N ASP A 111 8.40 -7.52 7.65
CA ASP A 111 8.66 -8.94 7.93
C ASP A 111 10.03 -9.39 7.42
#